data_AF-A0A9P0D1L5-F1
#
_entry.id   AF-A0A9P0D1L5-F1
#
_cell.length_a   1.000
_cell.length_b   1.000
_cell.length_c   1.000
_cell.angle_alpha   90.00
_cell.angle_beta   90.00
_cell.angle_gamma   90.00
#
_symmetry.space_group_name_H-M   'P 1'
#
loop_
_entity.id
_entity.type
_entity.pdbx_description
1 polymer ?
#
loop_
_entity_poly.entity_id
_entity_poly.type
_entity_poly.pdbx_seq_one_letter_code
_entity_poly.pdbx_strand_id
1 'polypeptide(L)'
;MQFVVPFTKSRPQSGNLPIESDEEEILETDQYSIDDDNESKATGPEEHPSDHHPEITKERDLLMKKVKSLEDRLQNNSILPKDLIVYKDCSTMLDNTLAERDEMLKNQENIEEIKKELEMLRSKSERVDELENELKSVKNKSNDFEVRRAKSDCVCLEKEVANLKAERDVLRKRIDVLTGEQDFLRSKAKETEIMKVERDKLQIAVTEMAHIQIHNENLRLKCKSLENASNEAYLYKHKYEELLAFFDCVAGESGTFCKHLYDVENQHNFVFQNSPKIDTKDRIMFAKVALGEADETFYESMTNSSSKQHEQNVANFSK
;
A
#
# COMPACT_ATOMS: atom_id res chain seq x y z
N MET A 1 15.39 3.98 7.46
CA MET A 1 14.94 4.78 8.61
C MET A 1 13.76 5.62 8.18
N GLN A 2 12.54 5.19 8.49
CA GLN A 2 11.33 5.99 8.34
C GLN A 2 10.37 5.63 9.49
N PHE A 3 9.75 6.67 10.02
CA PHE A 3 9.19 6.78 11.36
C PHE A 3 7.93 5.95 11.58
N VAL A 4 7.92 5.24 12.71
CA VAL A 4 6.75 4.61 13.31
C VAL A 4 6.00 5.67 14.12
N VAL A 5 4.69 5.83 13.89
CA VAL A 5 3.81 6.62 14.76
C VAL A 5 2.79 5.66 15.39
N PRO A 6 2.72 5.55 16.73
CA PRO A 6 1.74 4.71 17.39
C PRO A 6 0.42 5.47 17.62
N PHE A 7 -0.69 4.90 17.18
CA PHE A 7 -2.03 5.35 17.56
C PHE A 7 -2.38 4.81 18.95
N THR A 8 -2.54 5.73 19.90
CA THR A 8 -2.95 5.45 21.28
C THR A 8 -4.45 5.26 21.39
N LYS A 9 -4.84 4.21 22.13
CA LYS A 9 -6.20 3.89 22.58
C LYS A 9 -6.77 5.01 23.46
N SER A 10 -7.98 5.46 23.17
CA SER A 10 -8.83 6.22 24.08
C SER A 10 -10.09 5.41 24.41
N ARG A 11 -10.28 5.17 25.71
CA ARG A 11 -11.39 4.44 26.34
C ARG A 11 -12.34 5.49 26.95
N PRO A 12 -13.65 5.46 26.72
CA PRO A 12 -14.56 6.33 27.47
C PRO A 12 -14.83 5.75 28.86
N GLN A 13 -14.89 6.67 29.82
CA GLN A 13 -15.11 6.47 31.25
C GLN A 13 -16.57 6.09 31.55
N SER A 14 -16.74 5.21 32.52
CA SER A 14 -18.00 4.91 33.22
C SER A 14 -18.41 6.08 34.11
N GLY A 15 -19.59 6.65 33.88
CA GLY A 15 -20.25 7.61 34.77
C GLY A 15 -21.24 6.90 35.70
N ASN A 16 -21.04 7.10 36.99
CA ASN A 16 -21.95 6.75 38.08
C ASN A 16 -22.93 7.90 38.40
N LEU A 17 -23.97 7.56 39.18
CA LEU A 17 -24.80 8.37 40.12
C LEU A 17 -26.22 8.72 39.65
N PRO A 18 -27.18 9.01 40.58
CA PRO A 18 -27.44 8.41 41.89
C PRO A 18 -28.93 8.06 42.15
N ILE A 19 -29.16 7.45 43.30
CA ILE A 19 -30.43 7.12 43.98
C ILE A 19 -31.04 8.38 44.59
N GLU A 20 -32.35 8.59 44.43
CA GLU A 20 -33.15 9.42 45.32
C GLU A 20 -34.44 8.67 45.69
N SER A 21 -34.62 8.56 47.00
CA SER A 21 -35.78 8.07 47.73
C SER A 21 -36.22 9.25 48.60
N ASP A 22 -37.49 9.62 48.59
CA ASP A 22 -38.06 10.40 49.68
C ASP A 22 -39.53 10.03 49.89
N GLU A 23 -39.79 9.74 51.17
CA GLU A 23 -41.06 9.47 51.83
C GLU A 23 -41.74 10.81 52.12
N GLU A 24 -43.07 10.86 52.15
CA GLU A 24 -43.76 11.85 52.99
C GLU A 24 -45.13 11.33 53.46
N GLU A 25 -45.26 11.39 54.78
CA GLU A 25 -46.28 10.86 55.69
C GLU A 25 -47.08 12.04 56.23
N ILE A 26 -48.43 12.02 56.18
CA ILE A 26 -49.27 13.11 56.71
C ILE A 26 -50.40 12.56 57.60
N LEU A 27 -50.10 12.56 58.90
CA LEU A 27 -50.85 12.98 60.10
C LEU A 27 -52.40 12.97 60.14
N GLU A 28 -52.90 12.14 61.07
CA GLU A 28 -54.19 12.23 61.78
C GLU A 28 -54.21 13.39 62.80
N THR A 29 -55.38 14.01 63.00
CA THR A 29 -55.70 14.74 64.25
C THR A 29 -57.19 14.62 64.59
N ASP A 30 -57.46 14.02 65.75
CA ASP A 30 -58.72 14.08 66.50
C ASP A 30 -58.62 15.14 67.62
N GLN A 31 -59.71 15.85 67.92
CA GLN A 31 -60.13 16.27 69.28
C GLN A 31 -61.36 17.22 69.21
N TYR A 32 -62.41 16.93 70.00
CA TYR A 32 -62.87 17.78 71.12
C TYR A 32 -64.22 17.25 71.69
N SER A 33 -64.21 16.93 72.99
CA SER A 33 -65.37 16.79 73.89
C SER A 33 -65.13 17.70 75.09
N ILE A 34 -66.14 18.45 75.55
CA ILE A 34 -66.17 19.10 76.88
C ILE A 34 -67.62 19.08 77.42
N ASP A 35 -67.71 18.72 78.70
CA ASP A 35 -68.87 18.42 79.53
C ASP A 35 -69.55 19.63 80.21
N ASP A 36 -70.79 19.37 80.64
CA ASP A 36 -71.42 19.58 81.97
C ASP A 36 -71.68 20.95 82.66
N ASP A 37 -72.75 20.84 83.47
CA ASP A 37 -73.15 21.60 84.67
C ASP A 37 -74.02 22.86 84.54
N ASN A 38 -75.25 22.81 85.09
CA ASN A 38 -75.58 23.59 86.30
C ASN A 38 -76.94 23.26 86.96
N GLU A 39 -76.89 23.06 88.27
CA GLU A 39 -77.98 22.88 89.24
C GLU A 39 -78.77 24.18 89.53
N SER A 40 -79.99 24.09 90.09
CA SER A 40 -80.28 24.59 91.46
C SER A 40 -81.77 24.53 91.88
N LYS A 41 -81.96 24.05 93.11
CA LYS A 41 -83.17 24.04 93.98
C LYS A 41 -83.22 25.29 94.87
N ALA A 42 -84.42 25.72 95.29
CA ALA A 42 -84.67 26.55 96.51
C ALA A 42 -86.19 26.60 96.81
N THR A 43 -86.72 25.98 97.88
CA THR A 43 -87.00 26.46 99.27
C THR A 43 -88.16 27.47 99.45
N GLY A 44 -89.16 27.09 100.29
CA GLY A 44 -90.25 27.97 100.80
C GLY A 44 -89.80 28.91 101.93
N PRO A 45 -90.71 29.74 102.51
CA PRO A 45 -91.17 29.48 103.91
C PRO A 45 -92.56 30.06 104.35
N GLU A 46 -93.05 29.57 105.50
CA GLU A 46 -93.73 30.19 106.69
C GLU A 46 -94.85 31.26 106.52
N GLU A 47 -96.10 31.06 106.96
CA GLU A 47 -96.72 31.01 108.31
C GLU A 47 -97.27 32.36 108.87
N HIS A 48 -98.46 32.27 109.50
CA HIS A 48 -99.05 33.09 110.59
C HIS A 48 -100.18 34.14 110.34
N PRO A 49 -101.09 34.36 111.35
CA PRO A 49 -102.55 34.37 111.18
C PRO A 49 -103.22 35.71 111.58
N SER A 50 -104.48 35.95 111.16
CA SER A 50 -105.33 36.87 111.91
C SER A 50 -106.82 36.59 111.72
N ASP A 51 -107.51 36.55 112.86
CA ASP A 51 -108.95 36.42 113.06
C ASP A 51 -109.82 37.42 112.29
N HIS A 52 -111.08 37.01 112.10
CA HIS A 52 -112.25 37.72 111.55
C HIS A 52 -112.46 37.60 110.03
N HIS A 53 -113.37 36.71 109.62
CA HIS A 53 -114.66 37.07 109.00
C HIS A 53 -115.31 35.82 108.35
N PRO A 54 -116.55 35.43 108.72
CA PRO A 54 -117.26 34.27 108.15
C PRO A 54 -117.62 34.41 106.65
N GLU A 55 -117.27 35.53 106.01
CA GLU A 55 -117.35 35.75 104.56
C GLU A 55 -116.11 35.23 103.81
N ILE A 56 -114.93 35.26 104.44
CA ILE A 56 -113.67 34.76 103.87
C ILE A 56 -113.72 33.23 103.72
N THR A 57 -114.43 32.52 104.60
CA THR A 57 -114.63 31.06 104.48
C THR A 57 -115.43 30.69 103.24
N LYS A 58 -116.45 31.48 102.89
CA LYS A 58 -117.21 31.28 101.64
C LYS A 58 -116.38 31.62 100.42
N GLU A 59 -115.61 32.70 100.45
CA GLU A 59 -114.74 33.12 99.35
C GLU A 59 -113.57 32.16 99.15
N ARG A 60 -112.96 31.66 100.23
CA ARG A 60 -111.95 30.60 100.22
C ARG A 60 -112.50 29.31 99.64
N ASP A 61 -113.70 28.89 100.00
CA ASP A 61 -114.29 27.66 99.45
C ASP A 61 -114.68 27.82 97.97
N LEU A 62 -115.04 29.03 97.54
CA LEU A 62 -115.31 29.38 96.14
C LEU A 62 -114.01 29.44 95.31
N LEU A 63 -112.96 30.03 95.88
CA LEU A 63 -111.60 30.04 95.33
C LEU A 63 -111.02 28.62 95.31
N MET A 64 -111.21 27.81 96.35
CA MET A 64 -110.74 26.43 96.39
C MET A 64 -111.47 25.57 95.36
N LYS A 65 -112.78 25.79 95.13
CA LYS A 65 -113.49 25.20 93.99
C LYS A 65 -112.97 25.69 92.64
N LYS A 66 -112.59 26.97 92.52
CA LYS A 66 -112.09 27.55 91.27
C LYS A 66 -110.66 27.10 90.98
N VAL A 67 -109.80 27.02 91.99
CA VAL A 67 -108.46 26.46 91.94
C VAL A 67 -108.54 24.99 91.58
N LYS A 68 -109.40 24.20 92.25
CA LYS A 68 -109.61 22.80 91.90
C LYS A 68 -110.15 22.62 90.47
N SER A 69 -111.08 23.48 90.05
CA SER A 69 -111.56 23.54 88.66
C SER A 69 -110.47 23.94 87.66
N LEU A 70 -109.52 24.79 88.04
CA LEU A 70 -108.40 25.21 87.20
C LEU A 70 -107.32 24.13 87.18
N GLU A 71 -107.03 23.48 88.30
CA GLU A 71 -106.13 22.32 88.43
C GLU A 71 -106.66 21.15 87.60
N ASP A 72 -107.95 20.82 87.70
CA ASP A 72 -108.60 19.78 86.88
C ASP A 72 -108.52 20.13 85.38
N ARG A 73 -108.65 21.41 85.00
CA ARG A 73 -108.47 21.86 83.61
C ARG A 73 -107.01 21.83 83.17
N LEU A 74 -106.06 22.12 84.05
CA LEU A 74 -104.63 22.14 83.74
C LEU A 74 -104.08 20.70 83.65
N GLN A 75 -104.56 19.78 84.49
CA GLN A 75 -104.31 18.34 84.37
C GLN A 75 -104.90 17.77 83.08
N ASN A 76 -106.12 18.16 82.71
CA ASN A 76 -106.70 17.75 81.42
C ASN A 76 -105.96 18.32 80.20
N ASN A 77 -105.28 19.47 80.34
CA ASN A 77 -104.44 20.05 79.28
C ASN A 77 -102.97 19.59 79.34
N SER A 78 -102.56 18.87 80.40
CA SER A 78 -101.21 18.30 80.51
C SER A 78 -100.99 17.06 79.65
N ILE A 79 -102.10 16.45 79.20
CA ILE A 79 -102.09 15.45 78.13
C ILE A 79 -101.95 16.22 76.83
N LEU A 80 -100.71 16.36 76.35
CA LEU A 80 -100.45 16.87 75.01
C LEU A 80 -101.36 16.12 74.02
N PRO A 81 -102.01 16.82 73.07
CA PRO A 81 -102.79 16.18 72.03
C PRO A 81 -101.94 15.09 71.36
N LYS A 82 -102.49 13.88 71.20
CA LYS A 82 -101.78 12.76 70.56
C LYS A 82 -101.16 13.16 69.21
N ASP A 83 -101.81 14.10 68.54
CA ASP A 83 -101.35 14.71 67.29
C ASP A 83 -99.95 15.34 67.41
N LEU A 84 -99.59 15.97 68.54
CA LEU A 84 -98.27 16.59 68.70
C LEU A 84 -97.15 15.55 68.88
N ILE A 85 -97.45 14.40 69.49
CA ILE A 85 -96.51 13.27 69.60
C ILE A 85 -96.26 12.70 68.19
N VAL A 86 -97.34 12.52 67.41
CA VAL A 86 -97.25 12.09 66.01
C VAL A 86 -96.43 13.09 65.17
N TYR A 87 -96.62 14.40 65.34
CA TYR A 87 -95.80 15.41 64.66
C TYR A 87 -94.31 15.32 65.03
N LYS A 88 -93.99 15.07 66.31
CA LYS A 88 -92.60 14.90 66.76
C LYS A 88 -91.98 13.65 66.15
N ASP A 89 -92.69 12.53 66.12
CA ASP A 89 -92.23 11.29 65.50
C ASP A 89 -92.12 11.41 63.97
N CYS A 90 -93.02 12.16 63.33
CA CYS A 90 -92.89 12.51 61.91
C CYS A 90 -91.67 13.40 61.64
N SER A 91 -91.37 14.35 62.53
CA SER A 91 -90.19 15.20 62.42
C SER A 91 -88.90 14.40 62.54
N THR A 92 -88.79 13.48 63.51
CA THR A 92 -87.60 12.64 63.66
C THR A 92 -87.40 11.69 62.49
N MET A 93 -88.49 11.11 61.93
CA MET A 93 -88.40 10.36 60.67
C MET A 93 -87.94 11.23 59.50
N LEU A 94 -88.38 12.50 59.43
CA LEU A 94 -87.94 13.43 58.40
C LEU A 94 -86.45 13.76 58.56
N ASP A 95 -85.97 14.02 59.77
CA ASP A 95 -84.56 14.29 60.04
C ASP A 95 -83.68 13.08 59.70
N ASN A 96 -84.13 11.86 60.06
CA ASN A 96 -83.44 10.62 59.70
C ASN A 96 -83.39 10.42 58.18
N THR A 97 -84.49 10.67 57.46
CA THR A 97 -84.51 10.56 55.99
C THR A 97 -83.68 11.63 55.30
N LEU A 98 -83.56 12.83 55.87
CA LEU A 98 -82.63 13.86 55.39
C LEU A 98 -81.17 13.44 55.60
N ALA A 99 -80.84 12.87 56.76
CA ALA A 99 -79.51 12.34 57.05
C ALA A 99 -79.15 11.17 56.11
N GLU A 100 -80.06 10.23 55.89
CA GLU A 100 -79.89 9.13 54.93
C GLU A 100 -79.69 9.64 53.49
N ARG A 101 -80.43 10.68 53.09
CA ARG A 101 -80.24 11.31 51.77
C ARG A 101 -78.86 11.95 51.65
N ASP A 102 -78.42 12.68 52.68
CA ASP A 102 -77.11 13.35 52.66
C ASP A 102 -75.97 12.32 52.67
N GLU A 103 -76.12 11.22 53.40
CA GLU A 103 -75.23 10.07 53.34
C GLU A 103 -75.22 9.43 51.95
N MET A 104 -76.38 9.25 51.31
CA MET A 104 -76.46 8.77 49.93
C MET A 104 -75.79 9.71 48.93
N LEU A 105 -75.91 11.03 49.09
CA LEU A 105 -75.24 12.00 48.23
C LEU A 105 -73.71 11.91 48.37
N LYS A 106 -73.21 11.79 49.60
CA LYS A 106 -71.78 11.58 49.86
C LYS A 106 -71.29 10.25 49.26
N ASN A 107 -72.07 9.19 49.39
CA ASN A 107 -71.76 7.90 48.76
C ASN A 107 -71.78 7.99 47.22
N GLN A 108 -72.68 8.78 46.64
CA GLN A 108 -72.72 9.02 45.21
C GLN A 108 -71.48 9.78 44.71
N GLU A 109 -71.00 10.78 45.46
CA GLU A 109 -69.75 11.49 45.17
C GLU A 109 -68.55 10.54 45.21
N ASN A 110 -68.43 9.72 46.25
CA ASN A 110 -67.37 8.70 46.36
C ASN A 110 -67.40 7.69 45.20
N ILE A 111 -68.58 7.26 44.77
CA ILE A 111 -68.74 6.35 43.63
C ILE A 111 -68.24 7.00 42.33
N GLU A 112 -68.53 8.29 42.12
CA GLU A 112 -68.02 9.01 40.94
C GLU A 112 -66.50 9.21 40.97
N GLU A 113 -65.91 9.39 42.15
CA GLU A 113 -64.45 9.44 42.29
C GLU A 113 -63.80 8.09 41.95
N ILE A 114 -64.31 6.99 42.49
CA ILE A 114 -63.84 5.63 42.20
C ILE A 114 -63.96 5.31 40.70
N LYS A 115 -65.04 5.74 40.04
CA LYS A 115 -65.19 5.57 38.59
C LYS A 115 -64.09 6.27 37.80
N LYS A 116 -63.71 7.49 38.20
CA LYS A 116 -62.60 8.23 37.55
C LYS A 116 -61.27 7.52 37.74
N GLU A 117 -61.02 6.98 38.93
CA GLU A 117 -59.82 6.19 39.21
C GLU A 117 -59.76 4.91 38.38
N LEU A 118 -60.89 4.19 38.27
CA LEU A 118 -61.00 2.99 37.44
C LEU A 118 -60.70 3.28 35.97
N GLU A 119 -61.22 4.39 35.43
CA GLU A 119 -60.95 4.80 34.06
C GLU A 119 -59.47 5.14 33.85
N MET A 120 -58.85 5.83 34.82
CA MET A 120 -57.41 6.11 34.79
C MET A 120 -56.58 4.82 34.81
N LEU A 121 -56.92 3.87 35.68
CA LEU A 121 -56.23 2.59 35.77
C LEU A 121 -56.40 1.76 34.49
N ARG A 122 -57.57 1.81 33.88
CA ARG A 122 -57.83 1.15 32.59
C ARG A 122 -56.96 1.72 31.48
N SER A 123 -56.89 3.05 31.37
CA SER A 123 -56.00 3.72 30.40
C SER A 123 -54.52 3.39 30.64
N LYS A 124 -54.08 3.33 31.91
CA LYS A 124 -52.73 2.89 32.26
C LYS A 124 -52.47 1.43 31.86
N SER A 125 -53.42 0.54 32.08
CA SER A 125 -53.32 -0.87 31.67
C SER A 125 -53.19 -1.01 30.15
N GLU A 126 -54.03 -0.31 29.39
CA GLU A 126 -53.98 -0.32 27.93
C GLU A 126 -52.62 0.17 27.41
N ARG A 127 -52.04 1.21 28.04
CA ARG A 127 -50.70 1.69 27.70
C ARG A 127 -49.61 0.66 28.00
N VAL A 128 -49.75 -0.10 29.09
CA VAL A 128 -48.80 -1.18 29.42
C VAL A 128 -48.87 -2.28 28.34
N ASP A 129 -50.07 -2.69 27.93
CA ASP A 129 -50.25 -3.68 26.86
C ASP A 129 -49.63 -3.21 25.52
N GLU A 130 -49.76 -1.93 25.18
CA GLU A 130 -49.09 -1.33 24.03
C GLU A 130 -47.56 -1.41 24.14
N LEU A 131 -47.01 -1.01 25.29
CA LEU A 131 -45.57 -1.05 25.55
C LEU A 131 -45.01 -2.48 25.47
N GLU A 132 -45.73 -3.47 25.98
CA GLU A 132 -45.34 -4.88 25.85
C GLU A 132 -45.29 -5.33 24.38
N ASN A 133 -46.26 -4.90 23.58
CA ASN A 133 -46.31 -5.19 22.15
C ASN A 133 -45.17 -4.48 21.38
N GLU A 134 -44.88 -3.22 21.70
CA GLU A 134 -43.73 -2.47 21.17
C GLU A 134 -42.41 -3.19 21.51
N LEU A 135 -42.22 -3.58 22.77
CA LEU A 135 -41.02 -4.28 23.24
C LEU A 135 -40.83 -5.62 22.51
N LYS A 136 -41.91 -6.38 22.32
CA LYS A 136 -41.89 -7.66 21.60
C LYS A 136 -41.53 -7.47 20.12
N SER A 137 -42.04 -6.40 19.49
CA SER A 137 -41.70 -6.02 18.12
C SER A 137 -40.22 -5.65 17.97
N VAL A 138 -39.69 -4.84 18.88
CA VAL A 138 -38.26 -4.46 18.90
C VAL A 138 -37.37 -5.67 19.13
N LYS A 139 -37.71 -6.55 20.07
CA LYS A 139 -36.95 -7.79 20.34
C LYS A 139 -36.88 -8.70 19.11
N ASN A 140 -37.97 -8.82 18.36
CA ASN A 140 -38.02 -9.65 17.15
C ASN A 140 -37.28 -9.01 15.97
N LYS A 141 -37.23 -7.68 15.88
CA LYS A 141 -36.55 -6.96 14.78
C LYS A 141 -35.04 -6.79 15.00
N SER A 142 -34.61 -6.56 16.24
CA SER A 142 -33.27 -6.01 16.52
C SER A 142 -32.18 -7.06 16.78
N ASN A 143 -32.49 -8.15 17.49
CA ASN A 143 -31.50 -9.08 18.04
C ASN A 143 -30.58 -9.83 17.05
N ASP A 144 -31.21 -10.67 16.23
CA ASP A 144 -30.57 -11.95 15.92
C ASP A 144 -30.30 -12.15 14.44
N PHE A 145 -31.09 -11.51 13.57
CA PHE A 145 -30.89 -11.59 12.13
C PHE A 145 -29.65 -10.80 11.69
N GLU A 146 -29.52 -9.55 12.12
CA GLU A 146 -28.38 -8.70 11.75
C GLU A 146 -27.07 -9.25 12.29
N VAL A 147 -27.08 -9.77 13.52
CA VAL A 147 -25.91 -10.42 14.14
C VAL A 147 -25.53 -11.69 13.40
N ARG A 148 -26.50 -12.53 13.01
CA ARG A 148 -26.22 -13.73 12.20
C ARG A 148 -25.68 -13.37 10.82
N ARG A 149 -26.23 -12.33 10.18
CA ARG A 149 -25.76 -11.82 8.89
C ARG A 149 -24.33 -11.32 8.98
N ALA A 150 -24.04 -10.44 9.94
CA ALA A 150 -22.69 -9.91 10.16
C ALA A 150 -21.67 -11.02 10.45
N LYS A 151 -22.04 -12.05 11.25
CA LYS A 151 -21.19 -13.23 11.47
C LYS A 151 -20.93 -14.00 10.18
N SER A 152 -21.95 -14.20 9.35
CA SER A 152 -21.80 -14.85 8.04
C SER A 152 -20.84 -14.07 7.14
N ASP A 153 -21.00 -12.74 7.08
CA ASP A 153 -20.16 -11.86 6.27
C ASP A 153 -18.71 -11.89 6.76
N CYS A 154 -18.48 -11.86 8.08
CA CYS A 154 -17.14 -12.02 8.67
C CYS A 154 -16.48 -13.34 8.26
N VAL A 155 -17.20 -14.46 8.31
CA VAL A 155 -16.65 -15.78 7.90
C VAL A 155 -16.31 -15.80 6.40
N CYS A 156 -17.14 -15.18 5.56
CA CYS A 156 -16.85 -15.06 4.13
C CYS A 156 -15.59 -14.22 3.89
N LEU A 157 -15.47 -13.08 4.55
CA LEU A 157 -14.29 -12.20 4.46
C LEU A 157 -13.02 -12.88 4.98
N GLU A 158 -13.10 -13.65 6.06
CA GLU A 158 -11.95 -14.43 6.58
C GLU A 158 -11.42 -15.43 5.55
N LYS A 159 -12.34 -16.12 4.84
CA LYS A 159 -11.96 -17.03 3.74
C LYS A 159 -11.33 -16.29 2.58
N GLU A 160 -11.90 -15.14 2.19
CA GLU A 160 -11.34 -14.31 1.13
C GLU A 160 -9.93 -13.81 1.47
N VAL A 161 -9.72 -13.35 2.71
CA VAL A 161 -8.39 -12.95 3.20
C VAL A 161 -7.41 -14.12 3.18
N ALA A 162 -7.84 -15.33 3.53
CA ALA A 162 -6.99 -16.52 3.46
C ALA A 162 -6.61 -16.86 2.01
N ASN A 163 -7.55 -16.78 1.07
CA ASN A 163 -7.31 -17.02 -0.36
C ASN A 163 -6.33 -15.99 -0.93
N LEU A 164 -6.54 -14.70 -0.65
CA LEU A 164 -5.65 -13.61 -1.09
C LEU A 164 -4.23 -13.77 -0.54
N LYS A 165 -4.08 -14.26 0.70
CA LYS A 165 -2.75 -14.59 1.26
C LYS A 165 -2.09 -15.72 0.49
N ALA A 166 -2.83 -16.78 0.15
CA ALA A 166 -2.30 -17.89 -0.63
C ALA A 166 -1.88 -17.45 -2.05
N GLU A 167 -2.72 -16.66 -2.73
CA GLU A 167 -2.40 -16.10 -4.06
C GLU A 167 -1.15 -15.22 -4.02
N ARG A 168 -1.05 -14.32 -3.02
CA ARG A 168 0.14 -13.49 -2.81
C ARG A 168 1.40 -14.35 -2.64
N ASP A 169 1.33 -15.44 -1.89
CA ASP A 169 2.48 -16.31 -1.65
C ASP A 169 2.90 -17.07 -2.91
N VAL A 170 1.94 -17.47 -3.76
CA VAL A 170 2.21 -18.04 -5.08
C VAL A 170 2.89 -17.01 -5.99
N LEU A 171 2.36 -15.79 -6.06
CA LEU A 171 2.95 -14.72 -6.86
C LEU A 171 4.36 -14.37 -6.39
N ARG A 172 4.61 -14.37 -5.08
CA ARG A 172 5.94 -14.13 -4.51
C ARG A 172 6.94 -15.18 -4.97
N LYS A 173 6.59 -16.47 -4.88
CA LYS A 173 7.43 -17.57 -5.42
C LYS A 173 7.68 -17.42 -6.91
N ARG A 174 6.69 -16.97 -7.68
CA ARG A 174 6.85 -16.73 -9.13
C ARG A 174 7.84 -15.60 -9.40
N ILE A 175 7.80 -14.52 -8.62
CA ILE A 175 8.76 -13.40 -8.71
C ILE A 175 10.18 -13.90 -8.40
N ASP A 176 10.37 -14.74 -7.38
CA ASP A 176 11.69 -15.28 -7.04
C ASP A 176 12.28 -16.12 -8.19
N VAL A 177 11.45 -16.96 -8.82
CA VAL A 177 11.85 -17.75 -10.00
C VAL A 177 12.24 -16.85 -11.17
N LEU A 178 11.40 -15.86 -11.51
CA LEU A 178 11.69 -14.93 -12.61
C LEU A 178 12.94 -14.10 -12.36
N THR A 179 13.20 -13.74 -11.11
CA THR A 179 14.44 -13.04 -10.71
C THR A 179 15.66 -13.93 -10.95
N GLY A 180 15.58 -15.21 -10.56
CA GLY A 180 16.63 -16.20 -10.84
C GLY A 180 16.87 -16.42 -12.34
N GLU A 181 15.80 -16.51 -13.14
CA GLU A 181 15.89 -16.60 -14.61
C GLU A 181 16.56 -15.35 -15.21
N GLN A 182 16.23 -14.15 -14.71
CA GLN A 182 16.86 -12.91 -15.15
C GLN A 182 18.37 -12.88 -14.87
N ASP A 183 18.78 -13.31 -13.68
CA ASP A 183 20.20 -13.36 -13.30
C ASP A 183 20.98 -14.40 -14.11
N PHE A 184 20.36 -15.55 -14.40
CA PHE A 184 20.91 -16.55 -15.31
C PHE A 184 21.12 -15.98 -16.71
N LEU A 185 20.11 -15.28 -17.26
CA LEU A 185 20.22 -14.65 -18.58
C LEU A 185 21.29 -13.54 -18.62
N ARG A 186 21.42 -12.74 -17.55
CA ARG A 186 22.50 -11.74 -17.43
C ARG A 186 23.87 -12.40 -17.44
N SER A 187 24.03 -13.53 -16.75
CA SER A 187 25.28 -14.28 -16.71
C SER A 187 25.64 -14.84 -18.09
N LYS A 188 24.66 -15.42 -18.79
CA LYS A 188 24.83 -15.91 -20.17
C LYS A 188 25.16 -14.80 -21.17
N ALA A 189 24.59 -13.61 -20.99
CA ALA A 189 24.92 -12.45 -21.82
C ALA A 189 26.38 -12.03 -21.65
N LYS A 190 26.89 -12.00 -20.41
CA LYS A 190 28.31 -11.72 -20.13
C LYS A 190 29.23 -12.78 -20.73
N GLU A 191 28.89 -14.05 -20.60
CA GLU A 191 29.66 -15.14 -21.22
C GLU A 191 29.73 -14.98 -22.75
N THR A 192 28.60 -14.64 -23.38
CA THR A 192 28.55 -14.38 -24.83
C THR A 192 29.43 -13.20 -25.24
N GLU A 193 29.52 -12.16 -24.41
CA GLU A 193 30.41 -11.02 -24.63
C GLU A 193 31.89 -11.41 -24.54
N ILE A 194 32.26 -12.22 -23.54
CA ILE A 194 33.62 -12.78 -23.41
C ILE A 194 33.98 -13.59 -24.67
N MET A 195 33.09 -14.47 -25.13
CA MET A 195 33.32 -15.28 -26.33
C MET A 195 33.46 -14.43 -27.60
N LYS A 196 32.81 -13.27 -27.68
CA LYS A 196 33.03 -12.31 -28.78
C LYS A 196 34.43 -11.71 -28.71
N VAL A 197 34.86 -11.26 -27.54
CA VAL A 197 36.20 -10.69 -27.34
C VAL A 197 37.29 -11.72 -27.67
N GLU A 198 37.13 -12.98 -27.27
CA GLU A 198 38.07 -14.06 -27.61
C GLU A 198 38.11 -14.34 -29.11
N ARG A 199 36.96 -14.37 -29.77
CA ARG A 199 36.87 -14.50 -31.23
C ARG A 199 37.62 -13.37 -31.93
N ASP A 200 37.42 -12.13 -31.50
CA ASP A 200 38.06 -10.96 -32.11
C ASP A 200 39.59 -11.01 -31.92
N LYS A 201 40.07 -11.43 -30.74
CA LYS A 201 41.50 -11.66 -30.48
C LYS A 201 42.08 -12.73 -31.41
N LEU A 202 41.39 -13.85 -31.57
CA LEU A 202 41.82 -14.92 -32.48
C LEU A 202 41.82 -14.46 -33.95
N GLN A 203 40.85 -13.66 -34.35
CA GLN A 203 40.78 -13.09 -35.69
C GLN A 203 41.97 -12.17 -36.00
N ILE A 204 42.39 -11.35 -35.03
CA ILE A 204 43.59 -10.50 -35.14
C ILE A 204 44.82 -11.40 -35.33
N ALA A 205 45.01 -12.40 -34.47
CA ALA A 205 46.15 -13.32 -34.55
C ALA A 205 46.21 -14.08 -35.90
N VAL A 206 45.06 -14.52 -36.43
CA VAL A 206 44.98 -15.16 -37.76
C VAL A 206 45.41 -14.18 -38.86
N THR A 207 45.00 -12.92 -38.78
CA THR A 207 45.36 -11.89 -39.75
C THR A 207 46.87 -11.60 -39.71
N GLU A 208 47.45 -11.49 -38.51
CA GLU A 208 48.90 -11.33 -38.32
C GLU A 208 49.69 -12.51 -38.88
N MET A 209 49.24 -13.74 -38.63
CA MET A 209 49.86 -14.94 -39.19
C MET A 209 49.81 -14.96 -40.72
N ALA A 210 48.72 -14.51 -41.33
CA ALA A 210 48.62 -14.38 -42.79
C ALA A 210 49.64 -13.35 -43.34
N HIS A 211 49.83 -12.21 -42.65
CA HIS A 211 50.87 -11.24 -43.03
C HIS A 211 52.28 -11.82 -42.91
N ILE A 212 52.57 -12.57 -41.86
CA ILE A 212 53.87 -13.25 -41.68
C ILE A 212 54.10 -14.29 -42.80
N GLN A 213 53.08 -15.05 -43.19
CA GLN A 213 53.16 -15.99 -44.31
C GLN A 213 53.50 -15.29 -45.62
N ILE A 214 52.82 -14.18 -45.94
CA ILE A 214 53.11 -13.37 -47.14
C ILE A 214 54.54 -12.84 -47.09
N HIS A 215 55.00 -12.35 -45.93
CA HIS A 215 56.36 -11.87 -45.75
C HIS A 215 57.40 -12.97 -45.99
N ASN A 216 57.20 -14.16 -45.41
CA ASN A 216 58.08 -15.31 -45.59
C ASN A 216 58.14 -15.76 -47.06
N GLU A 217 57.02 -15.75 -47.77
CA GLU A 217 57.00 -16.07 -49.20
C GLU A 217 57.81 -15.05 -50.02
N ASN A 218 57.67 -13.76 -49.72
CA ASN A 218 58.49 -12.72 -50.34
C ASN A 218 59.99 -12.89 -50.05
N LEU A 219 60.37 -13.26 -48.82
CA LEU A 219 61.76 -13.56 -48.49
C LEU A 219 62.27 -14.78 -49.27
N ARG A 220 61.46 -15.84 -49.39
CA ARG A 220 61.80 -17.04 -50.17
C ARG A 220 62.07 -16.70 -51.64
N LEU A 221 61.24 -15.84 -52.24
CA LEU A 221 61.43 -15.35 -53.60
C LEU A 221 62.74 -14.54 -53.74
N LYS A 222 63.06 -13.69 -52.75
CA LYS A 222 64.34 -12.95 -52.73
C LYS A 222 65.54 -13.88 -52.64
N CYS A 223 65.51 -14.90 -51.78
CA CYS A 223 66.58 -15.89 -51.70
C CYS A 223 66.81 -16.59 -53.04
N LYS A 224 65.73 -17.00 -53.73
CA LYS A 224 65.81 -17.60 -55.06
C LYS A 224 66.43 -16.66 -56.10
N SER A 225 66.11 -15.36 -56.04
CA SER A 225 66.73 -14.37 -56.92
C SER A 225 68.23 -14.21 -56.67
N LEU A 226 68.66 -14.27 -55.40
CA LEU A 226 70.09 -14.21 -55.03
C LEU A 226 70.84 -15.47 -55.47
N GLU A 227 70.23 -16.65 -55.36
CA GLU A 227 70.78 -17.89 -55.89
C GLU A 227 70.99 -17.81 -57.41
N ASN A 228 70.02 -17.28 -58.15
CA ASN A 228 70.16 -17.06 -59.60
C ASN A 228 71.31 -16.10 -59.93
N ALA A 229 71.40 -14.96 -59.24
CA ALA A 229 72.49 -14.00 -59.43
C ALA A 229 73.86 -14.61 -59.09
N SER A 230 73.94 -15.44 -58.05
CA SER A 230 75.16 -16.18 -57.70
C SER A 230 75.55 -17.18 -58.80
N ASN A 231 74.58 -17.90 -59.37
CA ASN A 231 74.82 -18.84 -60.47
C ASN A 231 75.28 -18.11 -61.75
N GLU A 232 74.68 -16.96 -62.07
CA GLU A 232 75.10 -16.11 -63.18
C GLU A 232 76.54 -15.60 -62.97
N ALA A 233 76.87 -15.10 -61.78
CA ALA A 233 78.22 -14.66 -61.44
C ALA A 233 79.24 -15.80 -61.61
N TYR A 234 78.91 -17.01 -61.18
CA TYR A 234 79.76 -18.20 -61.38
C TYR A 234 79.95 -18.53 -62.87
N LEU A 235 78.88 -18.46 -63.67
CA LEU A 235 78.94 -18.68 -65.12
C LEU A 235 79.84 -17.64 -65.81
N TYR A 236 79.69 -16.35 -65.46
CA TYR A 236 80.54 -15.28 -65.99
C TYR A 236 82.00 -15.47 -65.63
N LYS A 237 82.28 -15.83 -64.37
CA LYS A 237 83.62 -16.17 -63.92
C LYS A 237 84.22 -17.31 -64.74
N HIS A 238 83.49 -18.40 -64.93
CA HIS A 238 83.94 -19.54 -65.72
C HIS A 238 84.23 -19.16 -67.18
N LYS A 239 83.32 -18.44 -67.84
CA LYS A 239 83.53 -17.95 -69.22
C LYS A 239 84.74 -17.04 -69.34
N TYR A 240 84.97 -16.20 -68.33
CA TYR A 240 86.14 -15.33 -68.29
C TYR A 240 87.44 -16.14 -68.12
N GLU A 241 87.45 -17.15 -67.25
CA GLU A 241 88.56 -18.10 -67.09
C GLU A 241 88.84 -18.89 -68.38
N GLU A 242 87.80 -19.34 -69.10
CA GLU A 242 87.92 -20.00 -70.42
C GLU A 242 88.55 -19.06 -71.47
N LEU A 243 88.10 -17.80 -71.54
CA LEU A 243 88.67 -16.80 -72.44
C LEU A 243 90.14 -16.53 -72.11
N LEU A 244 90.48 -16.36 -70.84
CA LEU A 244 91.87 -16.18 -70.41
C LEU A 244 92.74 -17.37 -70.81
N ALA A 245 92.26 -18.61 -70.62
CA ALA A 245 92.98 -19.80 -71.05
C ALA A 245 93.19 -19.87 -72.57
N PHE A 246 92.28 -19.29 -73.37
CA PHE A 246 92.46 -19.16 -74.82
C PHE A 246 93.55 -18.15 -75.21
N PHE A 247 93.74 -17.09 -74.41
CA PHE A 247 94.77 -16.06 -74.64
C PHE A 247 96.12 -16.35 -73.95
N ASP A 248 96.20 -17.43 -73.17
CA ASP A 248 97.47 -17.99 -72.69
C ASP A 248 98.22 -18.64 -73.87
N CYS A 249 98.87 -17.78 -74.63
CA CYS A 249 99.73 -18.14 -75.74
C CYS A 249 100.87 -19.03 -75.24
N VAL A 250 100.76 -20.33 -75.52
CA VAL A 250 101.90 -21.23 -75.54
C VAL A 250 102.77 -20.81 -76.73
N ALA A 251 103.70 -19.90 -76.51
CA ALA A 251 104.71 -19.46 -77.47
C ALA A 251 104.20 -18.97 -78.85
N GLY A 252 103.82 -17.70 -78.94
CA GLY A 252 103.96 -16.83 -80.13
C GLY A 252 103.44 -17.26 -81.50
N GLU A 253 102.67 -18.34 -81.68
CA GLU A 253 102.44 -18.91 -83.02
C GLU A 253 101.19 -18.37 -83.76
N SER A 254 100.33 -17.58 -83.13
CA SER A 254 99.06 -17.14 -83.76
C SER A 254 98.80 -15.64 -83.67
N GLY A 255 99.81 -14.81 -83.93
CA GLY A 255 99.68 -13.44 -84.51
C GLY A 255 98.68 -12.44 -83.89
N THR A 256 98.12 -12.72 -82.72
CA THR A 256 97.12 -11.91 -82.03
C THR A 256 97.64 -11.60 -80.63
N PHE A 257 97.40 -10.37 -80.20
CA PHE A 257 98.07 -9.69 -79.09
C PHE A 257 98.05 -10.54 -77.79
N CYS A 258 99.16 -11.22 -77.51
CA CYS A 258 99.31 -12.01 -76.28
C CYS A 258 99.77 -11.11 -75.13
N LYS A 259 99.27 -11.36 -73.91
CA LYS A 259 99.73 -10.71 -72.67
C LYS A 259 101.26 -10.70 -72.52
N HIS A 260 101.94 -11.76 -72.96
CA HIS A 260 103.41 -11.84 -72.99
C HIS A 260 104.05 -10.77 -73.91
N LEU A 261 103.44 -10.44 -75.05
CA LEU A 261 103.92 -9.37 -75.93
C LEU A 261 103.77 -7.99 -75.27
N TYR A 262 102.64 -7.74 -74.59
CA TYR A 262 102.44 -6.49 -73.84
C TYR A 262 103.42 -6.35 -72.67
N ASP A 263 103.66 -7.43 -71.93
CA ASP A 263 104.63 -7.44 -70.83
C ASP A 263 106.08 -7.27 -71.33
N VAL A 264 106.42 -7.86 -72.49
CA VAL A 264 107.72 -7.66 -73.16
C VAL A 264 107.87 -6.23 -73.71
N GLU A 265 106.84 -5.64 -74.33
CA GLU A 265 106.87 -4.23 -74.78
C GLU A 265 107.13 -3.29 -73.60
N ASN A 266 106.45 -3.51 -72.46
CA ASN A 266 106.63 -2.68 -71.26
C ASN A 266 107.99 -2.90 -70.57
N GLN A 267 108.50 -4.14 -70.50
CA GLN A 267 109.80 -4.42 -69.87
C GLN A 267 110.98 -3.94 -70.70
N HIS A 268 110.90 -4.04 -72.04
CA HIS A 268 112.02 -3.73 -72.94
C HIS A 268 111.87 -2.40 -73.68
N ASN A 269 110.79 -1.65 -73.43
CA ASN A 269 110.49 -0.36 -74.07
C ASN A 269 110.56 -0.45 -75.61
N PHE A 270 110.12 -1.58 -76.15
CA PHE A 270 110.14 -1.91 -77.57
C PHE A 270 108.71 -1.84 -78.09
N VAL A 271 108.49 -1.23 -79.27
CA VAL A 271 107.17 -1.12 -79.89
C VAL A 271 107.15 -2.01 -81.13
N PHE A 272 106.32 -3.05 -81.15
CA PHE A 272 106.18 -3.89 -82.33
C PHE A 272 105.49 -3.10 -83.45
N GLN A 273 106.05 -3.09 -84.67
CA GLN A 273 105.50 -2.30 -85.79
C GLN A 273 104.06 -2.69 -86.19
N ASN A 274 103.65 -3.93 -85.91
CA ASN A 274 102.33 -4.47 -86.21
C ASN A 274 101.39 -4.50 -84.98
N SER A 275 101.82 -3.90 -83.87
CA SER A 275 100.99 -3.72 -82.69
C SER A 275 99.83 -2.77 -83.02
N PRO A 276 98.56 -3.11 -82.69
CA PRO A 276 97.48 -2.14 -82.74
C PRO A 276 97.90 -0.95 -81.88
N LYS A 277 98.13 0.20 -82.50
CA LYS A 277 98.51 1.42 -81.79
C LYS A 277 97.30 1.89 -80.98
N ILE A 278 97.17 1.37 -79.77
CA ILE A 278 96.20 1.84 -78.79
C ILE A 278 96.61 3.27 -78.44
N ASP A 279 95.86 4.25 -78.93
CA ASP A 279 96.14 5.65 -78.65
C ASP A 279 95.97 5.92 -77.15
N THR A 280 96.60 6.98 -76.66
CA THR A 280 96.51 7.43 -75.28
C THR A 280 95.05 7.58 -74.83
N LYS A 281 94.17 7.97 -75.75
CA LYS A 281 92.72 8.07 -75.51
C LYS A 281 92.08 6.70 -75.22
N ASP A 282 92.43 5.68 -75.99
CA ASP A 282 91.92 4.32 -75.83
C ASP A 282 92.42 3.71 -74.51
N ARG A 283 93.69 3.97 -74.15
CA ARG A 283 94.26 3.53 -72.85
C ARG A 283 93.51 4.14 -71.66
N ILE A 284 93.22 5.44 -71.72
CA ILE A 284 92.44 6.13 -70.69
C ILE A 284 91.01 5.56 -70.63
N MET A 285 90.41 5.29 -71.78
CA MET A 285 89.08 4.70 -71.86
C MET A 285 89.03 3.30 -71.21
N PHE A 286 89.97 2.41 -71.55
CA PHE A 286 90.06 1.09 -70.94
C PHE A 286 90.31 1.15 -69.43
N ALA A 287 91.14 2.09 -68.97
CA ALA A 287 91.37 2.29 -67.53
C ALA A 287 90.09 2.76 -66.81
N LYS A 288 89.32 3.68 -67.40
CA LYS A 288 88.04 4.12 -66.85
C LYS A 288 87.02 2.99 -66.78
N VAL A 289 86.92 2.16 -67.82
CA VAL A 289 86.06 0.96 -67.81
C VAL A 289 86.46 -0.02 -66.70
N ALA A 290 87.77 -0.28 -66.55
CA ALA A 290 88.27 -1.19 -65.51
C ALA A 290 88.03 -0.68 -64.08
N LEU A 291 88.01 0.65 -63.89
CA LEU A 291 87.70 1.29 -62.61
C LEU A 291 86.19 1.49 -62.37
N GLY A 292 85.33 1.13 -63.33
CA GLY A 292 83.88 1.33 -63.25
C GLY A 292 83.42 2.78 -63.46
N GLU A 293 84.28 3.63 -64.03
CA GLU A 293 84.06 5.06 -64.29
C GLU A 293 83.79 5.36 -65.78
N ALA A 294 83.38 4.34 -66.55
CA ALA A 294 83.07 4.53 -67.95
C ALA A 294 81.76 5.30 -68.15
N ASP A 295 81.74 6.13 -69.20
CA ASP A 295 80.59 6.93 -69.61
C ASP A 295 79.39 6.00 -69.97
N GLU A 296 78.16 6.37 -69.59
CA GLU A 296 76.96 5.52 -69.74
C GLU A 296 76.76 5.07 -71.20
N THR A 297 77.10 5.95 -72.15
CA THR A 297 77.05 5.70 -73.59
C THR A 297 77.93 4.53 -74.05
N PHE A 298 79.00 4.21 -73.33
CA PHE A 298 79.88 3.07 -73.65
C PHE A 298 79.12 1.74 -73.46
N TYR A 299 78.41 1.60 -72.34
CA TYR A 299 77.64 0.39 -72.05
C TYR A 299 76.40 0.28 -72.94
N GLU A 300 75.75 1.40 -73.29
CA GLU A 300 74.65 1.44 -74.25
C GLU A 300 75.09 0.94 -75.65
N SER A 301 76.31 1.23 -76.07
CA SER A 301 76.83 0.73 -77.35
C SER A 301 77.02 -0.80 -77.35
N MET A 302 77.44 -1.38 -76.21
CA MET A 302 77.57 -2.83 -76.06
C MET A 302 76.22 -3.54 -75.97
N THR A 303 75.26 -3.02 -75.20
CA THR A 303 73.92 -3.61 -75.09
C THR A 303 73.18 -3.59 -76.43
N ASN A 304 73.27 -2.49 -77.18
CA ASN A 304 72.69 -2.39 -78.52
C ASN A 304 73.32 -3.36 -79.53
N SER A 305 74.61 -3.68 -79.37
CA SER A 305 75.31 -4.64 -80.23
C SER A 305 74.87 -6.08 -79.94
N SER A 306 74.70 -6.42 -78.66
CA SER A 306 74.18 -7.73 -78.24
C SER A 306 72.72 -7.93 -78.61
N SER A 307 71.87 -6.90 -78.49
CA SER A 307 70.46 -6.98 -78.91
C SER A 307 70.31 -7.20 -80.42
N LYS A 308 71.12 -6.54 -81.26
CA LYS A 308 71.09 -6.75 -82.72
C LYS A 308 71.56 -8.15 -83.14
N GLN A 309 72.53 -8.73 -82.45
CA GLN A 309 72.93 -10.13 -82.66
C GLN A 309 71.84 -11.11 -82.21
N HIS A 310 71.15 -10.81 -81.11
CA HIS A 310 70.03 -11.63 -80.65
C HIS A 310 68.87 -11.60 -81.65
N GLU A 311 68.50 -10.42 -82.17
CA GLU A 311 67.47 -10.28 -83.22
C GLU A 311 67.84 -11.00 -84.52
N GLN A 312 69.10 -10.94 -84.97
CA GLN A 312 69.56 -11.71 -86.13
C GLN A 312 69.52 -13.22 -85.90
N ASN A 313 69.86 -13.68 -84.69
CA ASN A 313 69.79 -15.10 -84.36
C ASN A 313 68.33 -15.58 -84.26
N VAL A 314 67.42 -14.81 -83.66
CA VAL A 314 65.98 -15.13 -83.62
C VAL A 314 65.35 -15.14 -85.02
N ALA A 315 65.78 -14.23 -85.91
CA ALA A 315 65.33 -14.20 -87.31
C ALA A 315 65.85 -15.40 -88.13
N ASN A 316 67.05 -15.92 -87.84
CA ASN A 316 67.59 -17.11 -88.50
C ASN A 316 66.97 -18.42 -87.99
N PHE A 317 66.48 -18.46 -86.75
CA PHE A 317 65.74 -19.61 -86.20
C PHE A 317 64.27 -19.68 -86.61
N SER A 318 63.73 -18.62 -87.23
CA SER A 318 62.33 -18.53 -87.69
C SER A 318 62.16 -18.83 -89.19
N LYS A 319 63.18 -19.37 -89.86
CA LYS A 319 63.14 -19.90 -91.24
C LYS A 319 63.38 -21.40 -91.23
#